data_AF-A0A2X2VBN4-F1
#
_entry.id   AF-A0A2X2VBN4-F1
#
_cell.length_a   1.000
_cell.length_b   1.000
_cell.length_c   1.000
_cell.angle_alpha   90.00
_cell.angle_beta   90.00
_cell.angle_gamma   90.00
#
_symmetry.space_group_name_H-M   'P 1'
#
loop_
_entity.id
_entity.type
_entity.pdbx_description
1 polymer ?
#
loop_
_entity_poly.entity_id
_entity_poly.type
_entity_poly.pdbx_seq_one_letter_code
_entity_poly.pdbx_strand_id
1 'polypeptide(L)'
;MLTIARWICSTGEKEDGTTVIPFFTSLEALQQAVEDEQAFVVMPVRTLFEMTLGETLFLNAKLPTGKEFMPREISHLIGEEGNPLSTQEVLEGGESLILSEVAEPPAQMIDSLTTLFKTIKLVKRAFLCTIKESNDAQPNLLIGIEADGDIEEIIHAAGSVATDTLPGDEPIDICQVKKGEQGISHFITEHIAPFYERRWGGFLRDFKQNRII
;
A
#
# COMPACT_ATOMS: atom_id res chain seq x y z
N MET A 1 9.41 1.94 19.86
CA MET A 1 8.24 2.58 19.23
C MET A 1 8.20 4.02 19.73
N LEU A 2 8.15 5.02 18.85
CA LEU A 2 8.19 6.42 19.24
C LEU A 2 6.84 6.84 19.83
N THR A 3 6.71 6.86 21.16
CA THR A 3 5.41 7.15 21.79
C THR A 3 5.16 8.64 21.98
N ILE A 4 6.23 9.45 22.09
CA ILE A 4 6.18 10.87 22.42
C ILE A 4 7.08 11.64 21.44
N ALA A 5 6.54 12.72 20.88
CA ALA A 5 7.23 13.64 20.00
C ALA A 5 7.46 15.00 20.68
N ARG A 6 8.56 15.67 20.31
CA ARG A 6 8.81 17.08 20.60
C ARG A 6 8.72 17.87 19.31
N TRP A 7 7.61 18.57 19.11
CA TRP A 7 7.35 19.38 17.93
C TRP A 7 7.78 20.82 18.19
N ILE A 8 8.60 21.39 17.30
CA ILE A 8 8.88 22.84 17.33
C ILE A 8 7.70 23.52 16.63
N CYS A 9 7.03 24.45 17.30
CA CYS A 9 5.84 25.15 16.79
C CYS A 9 6.19 26.20 15.70
N SER A 10 7.09 25.83 14.78
CA SER A 10 7.48 26.57 13.61
C SER A 10 7.73 25.60 12.46
N THR A 11 7.51 26.06 11.24
CA THR A 11 7.88 25.32 10.05
C THR A 11 9.34 25.58 9.70
N GLY A 12 10.05 24.55 9.24
CA GLY A 12 11.36 24.69 8.61
C GLY A 12 11.20 24.71 7.09
N GLU A 13 12.16 25.30 6.39
CA GLU A 13 12.29 25.18 4.94
C GLU A 13 13.47 24.26 4.61
N LYS A 14 13.26 23.39 3.63
CA LYS A 14 14.32 22.61 3.00
C LYS A 14 15.07 23.44 1.96
N GLU A 15 16.22 22.93 1.52
CA GLU A 15 17.00 23.53 0.43
C GLU A 15 16.22 23.60 -0.90
N ASP A 16 15.21 22.76 -1.08
CA ASP A 16 14.31 22.75 -2.24
C ASP A 16 13.12 23.72 -2.12
N GLY A 17 13.00 24.46 -1.01
CA GLY A 17 11.90 25.39 -0.73
C GLY A 17 10.63 24.74 -0.15
N THR A 18 10.63 23.42 0.07
CA THR A 18 9.49 22.72 0.67
C THR A 18 9.43 23.00 2.16
N THR A 19 8.24 23.37 2.64
CA THR A 19 7.96 23.56 4.05
C THR A 19 7.81 22.21 4.74
N VAL A 20 8.51 22.05 5.87
CA VAL A 20 8.47 20.81 6.68
C VAL A 20 8.25 21.13 8.15
N ILE A 21 7.63 20.19 8.85
CA ILE A 21 7.39 20.28 10.28
C ILE A 21 8.41 19.40 11.02
N PRO A 22 9.39 19.99 11.73
CA PRO A 22 10.39 19.23 12.45
C PRO A 22 9.85 18.70 13.79
N PHE A 23 10.14 17.44 14.09
CA PHE A 23 9.88 16.85 15.40
C PHE A 23 11.00 15.92 15.84
N PHE A 24 11.16 15.74 17.16
CA PHE A 24 12.32 15.07 17.72
C PHE A 24 11.96 13.94 18.67
N THR A 25 12.80 12.91 18.65
CA THR A 25 12.63 11.73 19.51
C THR A 25 12.98 11.99 20.97
N SER A 26 13.92 12.89 21.24
CA SER A 26 14.37 13.25 22.59
C SER A 26 14.70 14.73 22.68
N LEU A 27 14.84 15.22 23.92
CA LEU A 27 15.31 16.60 24.16
C LEU A 27 16.75 16.77 23.68
N GLU A 28 17.59 15.75 23.85
CA GLU A 28 18.98 15.77 23.38
C GLU A 28 19.05 15.90 21.86
N ALA A 29 18.18 15.17 21.13
CA ALA A 29 18.10 15.26 19.68
C ALA A 29 17.68 16.66 19.22
N LEU A 30 16.70 17.27 19.91
CA LEU A 30 16.32 18.66 19.66
C LEU A 30 17.51 19.62 19.87
N GLN A 31 18.19 19.51 21.01
CA GLN A 31 19.32 20.38 21.38
C GLN A 31 20.52 20.24 20.44
N GLN A 32 20.72 19.07 19.82
CA GLN A 32 21.76 18.88 18.82
C GLN A 32 21.41 19.50 17.46
N ALA A 33 20.12 19.66 17.16
CA ALA A 33 19.64 20.12 15.87
C ALA A 33 19.37 21.64 15.82
N VAL A 34 19.24 22.30 16.96
CA VAL A 34 18.97 23.75 17.06
C VAL A 34 20.18 24.49 17.63
N GLU A 35 20.49 25.66 17.08
CA GLU A 35 21.57 26.52 17.58
C GLU A 35 21.10 27.40 18.74
N ASP A 36 19.82 27.79 18.74
CA ASP A 36 19.19 28.66 19.73
C ASP A 36 18.07 27.94 20.49
N GLU A 37 17.68 28.48 21.65
CA GLU A 37 16.52 28.00 22.40
C GLU A 37 15.24 28.13 21.59
N GLN A 38 14.57 26.99 21.34
CA GLN A 38 13.31 26.90 20.62
C GLN A 38 12.19 26.44 21.55
N ALA A 39 11.01 27.08 21.44
CA ALA A 39 9.81 26.61 22.11
C ALA A 39 9.30 25.33 21.42
N PHE A 40 9.01 24.29 22.21
CA PHE A 40 8.50 23.03 21.70
C PHE A 40 7.31 22.54 22.53
N VAL A 41 6.46 21.74 21.89
CA VAL A 41 5.34 21.06 22.53
C VAL A 41 5.65 19.57 22.61
N VAL A 42 5.36 18.97 23.78
CA VAL A 42 5.47 17.53 23.98
C VAL A 42 4.09 16.91 23.85
N MET A 43 3.93 15.96 22.94
CA MET A 43 2.65 15.27 22.74
C MET A 43 2.86 13.84 22.21
N PRO A 44 1.83 12.97 22.28
CA PRO A 44 1.87 11.69 21.59
C PRO A 44 2.13 11.87 20.09
N VAL A 45 2.96 11.01 19.49
CA VAL A 45 3.29 11.13 18.05
C VAL A 45 2.05 11.01 17.17
N ARG A 46 1.08 10.17 17.60
CA ARG A 46 -0.20 10.00 16.92
C ARG A 46 -0.98 11.32 16.88
N THR A 47 -1.05 12.04 18.00
CA THR A 47 -1.72 13.34 18.07
C THR A 47 -1.03 14.36 17.15
N LEU A 48 0.30 14.36 17.10
CA LEU A 48 1.04 15.22 16.17
C LEU A 48 0.63 14.92 14.73
N PHE A 49 0.65 13.65 14.33
CA PHE A 49 0.28 13.20 12.99
C PHE A 49 -1.16 13.56 12.61
N GLU A 50 -2.12 13.36 13.52
CA GLU A 50 -3.52 13.73 13.33
C GLU A 50 -3.72 15.24 13.14
N MET A 51 -2.94 16.06 13.84
CA MET A 51 -3.02 17.52 13.76
C MET A 51 -2.33 18.10 12.53
N THR A 52 -1.44 17.34 11.88
CA THR A 52 -0.62 17.78 10.74
C THR A 52 -0.92 16.97 9.48
N LEU A 53 -2.16 16.51 9.31
CA LEU A 53 -2.60 15.83 8.09
C LEU A 53 -2.42 16.75 6.88
N GLY A 54 -1.81 16.23 5.81
CA GLY A 54 -1.50 17.01 4.60
C GLY A 54 -0.13 17.68 4.62
N GLU A 55 0.57 17.71 5.76
CA GLU A 55 1.89 18.33 5.90
C GLU A 55 3.02 17.30 5.86
N THR A 56 4.19 17.73 5.41
CA THR A 56 5.41 16.91 5.44
C THR A 56 6.12 17.06 6.78
N LEU A 57 6.42 15.95 7.44
CA LEU A 57 7.07 15.93 8.75
C LEU A 57 8.49 15.39 8.66
N PHE A 58 9.39 15.93 9.49
CA PHE A 58 10.78 15.52 9.52
C PHE A 58 11.21 15.16 10.95
N LEU A 59 11.43 13.87 11.18
CA LEU A 59 11.96 13.35 12.43
C LEU A 59 13.45 13.61 12.52
N ASN A 60 13.90 14.17 13.65
CA ASN A 60 15.31 14.40 13.94
C ASN A 60 16.02 15.15 12.80
N ALA A 61 15.37 16.20 12.30
CA ALA A 61 15.94 17.06 11.26
C ALA A 61 17.36 17.49 11.63
N LYS A 62 18.26 17.53 10.65
CA LYS A 62 19.70 17.85 10.79
C LYS A 62 20.54 16.82 11.58
N LEU A 63 19.97 15.68 11.97
CA LEU A 63 20.73 14.58 12.57
C LEU A 63 20.95 13.42 11.57
N PRO A 64 21.98 12.58 11.77
CA PRO A 64 22.24 11.42 10.91
C PRO A 64 21.11 10.37 10.90
N THR A 65 20.26 10.38 11.93
CA THR A 65 19.10 9.48 12.07
C THR A 65 17.79 10.13 11.60
N GLY A 66 17.90 11.19 10.79
CA GLY A 66 16.75 11.91 10.28
C GLY A 66 15.86 11.04 9.38
N LYS A 67 14.55 11.15 9.54
CA LYS A 67 13.58 10.49 8.65
C LYS A 67 12.49 11.47 8.24
N GLU A 68 12.19 11.50 6.95
CA GLU A 68 11.07 12.23 6.41
C GLU A 68 9.80 11.37 6.37
N PHE A 69 8.66 12.03 6.59
CA PHE A 69 7.33 11.45 6.53
C PHE A 69 6.47 12.32 5.61
N MET A 70 6.09 11.77 4.46
CA MET A 70 5.18 12.38 3.50
C MET A 70 3.73 12.34 4.03
N PRO A 71 2.85 13.27 3.60
CA PRO A 71 1.44 13.29 4.04
C PRO A 71 0.74 11.93 3.93
N ARG A 72 0.97 11.22 2.82
CA ARG A 72 0.45 9.86 2.56
C ARG A 72 0.97 8.81 3.56
N GLU A 73 2.26 8.86 3.92
CA GLU A 73 2.82 7.97 4.93
C GLU A 73 2.19 8.24 6.31
N ILE A 74 1.94 9.51 6.63
CA ILE A 74 1.31 9.92 7.89
C ILE A 74 -0.13 9.41 7.96
N SER A 75 -0.90 9.57 6.88
CA SER A 75 -2.25 9.01 6.77
C SER A 75 -2.24 7.49 6.98
N HIS A 76 -1.30 6.77 6.37
CA HIS A 76 -1.14 5.32 6.58
C HIS A 76 -0.77 4.97 8.03
N LEU A 77 0.07 5.78 8.69
CA LEU A 77 0.49 5.53 10.08
C LEU A 77 -0.62 5.81 11.12
N ILE A 78 -1.60 6.67 10.80
CA ILE A 78 -2.76 6.96 11.65
C ILE A 78 -3.86 5.90 11.46
N GLY A 79 -3.95 5.32 10.25
CA GLY A 79 -4.87 4.24 9.89
C GLY A 79 -4.84 3.07 10.88
N GLU A 80 -5.93 2.32 10.95
CA GLU A 80 -6.09 1.24 11.93
C GLU A 80 -4.96 0.19 11.78
N GLU A 81 -4.12 0.18 12.82
CA GLU A 81 -3.11 -0.81 13.18
C GLU A 81 -2.19 -1.30 12.05
N GLY A 82 -1.08 -0.58 11.84
CA GLY A 82 0.28 -1.17 11.79
C GLY A 82 0.56 -2.32 10.82
N ASN A 83 -0.32 -2.56 9.87
CA ASN A 83 -0.21 -3.59 8.86
C ASN A 83 -0.13 -2.87 7.51
N PRO A 84 0.95 -3.01 6.73
CA PRO A 84 1.06 -2.41 5.40
C PRO A 84 -0.02 -2.89 4.40
N LEU A 85 -1.01 -3.67 4.87
CA LEU A 85 -2.06 -4.33 4.10
C LEU A 85 -3.48 -4.02 4.60
N SER A 86 -3.67 -3.18 5.65
CA SER A 86 -5.00 -2.88 6.22
C SER A 86 -5.63 -1.56 5.75
N THR A 87 -5.08 -0.88 4.75
CA THR A 87 -5.78 0.25 4.10
C THR A 87 -6.83 -0.31 3.13
N GLN A 88 -7.97 -0.70 3.66
CA GLN A 88 -9.14 -1.02 2.84
C GLN A 88 -9.89 0.28 2.54
N GLU A 89 -9.43 1.05 1.55
CA GLU A 89 -10.22 2.19 1.08
C GLU A 89 -11.43 1.69 0.29
N VAL A 90 -12.62 1.87 0.86
CA VAL A 90 -13.85 1.84 0.08
C VAL A 90 -13.94 3.19 -0.61
N LEU A 91 -13.49 3.25 -1.87
CA LEU A 91 -13.64 4.43 -2.69
C LEU A 91 -15.14 4.72 -2.86
N GLU A 92 -15.64 5.77 -2.20
CA GLU A 92 -16.99 6.26 -2.41
C GLU A 92 -17.12 6.71 -3.87
N GLY A 93 -18.07 6.09 -4.58
CA GLY A 93 -18.24 6.26 -6.02
C GLY A 93 -18.38 7.72 -6.43
N GLY A 94 -17.31 8.28 -6.99
CA GLY A 94 -17.26 9.68 -7.44
C GLY A 94 -15.92 10.07 -8.07
N GLU A 95 -14.83 9.38 -7.70
CA GLU A 95 -13.51 9.65 -8.28
C GLU A 95 -13.26 8.81 -9.54
N SER A 96 -12.85 9.48 -10.62
CA SER A 96 -12.58 8.86 -11.92
C SER A 96 -11.17 8.28 -11.94
N LEU A 97 -11.02 7.06 -11.42
CA LEU A 97 -9.77 6.32 -11.54
C LEU A 97 -9.49 5.90 -12.99
N ILE A 98 -8.23 6.04 -13.40
CA ILE A 98 -7.75 5.60 -14.70
C ILE A 98 -7.00 4.29 -14.51
N LEU A 99 -7.52 3.21 -15.09
CA LEU A 99 -6.90 1.90 -15.09
C LEU A 99 -6.27 1.63 -16.46
N SER A 100 -5.11 0.97 -16.47
CA SER A 100 -4.39 0.64 -17.71
C SER A 100 -3.59 -0.64 -17.56
N GLU A 101 -3.29 -1.31 -18.68
CA GLU A 101 -2.38 -2.46 -18.68
C GLU A 101 -0.98 -2.04 -18.21
N VAL A 102 -0.22 -3.00 -17.66
CA VAL A 102 1.18 -2.77 -17.30
C VAL A 102 2.05 -2.99 -18.52
N ALA A 103 2.77 -1.96 -18.97
CA ALA A 103 3.63 -2.05 -20.16
C ALA A 103 4.78 -3.05 -19.98
N GLU A 104 5.41 -3.06 -18.80
CA GLU A 104 6.49 -3.98 -18.44
C GLU A 104 6.17 -4.65 -17.10
N PRO A 105 5.42 -5.77 -17.12
CA PRO A 105 5.02 -6.46 -15.90
C PRO A 105 6.24 -7.08 -15.17
N PRO A 106 6.37 -6.92 -13.83
CA PRO A 106 7.49 -7.49 -13.08
C PRO A 106 7.45 -9.03 -13.07
N ALA A 107 8.27 -9.67 -13.90
CA ALA A 107 8.23 -11.11 -14.13
C ALA A 107 8.41 -11.96 -12.86
N GLN A 108 9.36 -11.59 -12.00
CA GLN A 108 9.63 -12.31 -10.75
C GLN A 108 8.43 -12.28 -9.80
N MET A 109 7.75 -11.14 -9.70
CA MET A 109 6.55 -10.99 -8.88
C MET A 109 5.41 -11.83 -9.45
N ILE A 110 5.19 -11.78 -10.76
CA ILE A 110 4.16 -12.58 -11.42
C ILE A 110 4.38 -14.08 -11.19
N ASP A 111 5.61 -14.56 -11.34
CA ASP A 111 5.93 -15.98 -11.14
C ASP A 111 5.72 -16.42 -9.68
N SER A 112 6.10 -15.56 -8.73
CA SER A 112 5.97 -15.82 -7.29
C SER A 112 4.52 -15.82 -6.85
N LEU A 113 3.73 -14.82 -7.28
CA LEU A 113 2.28 -14.76 -7.03
C LEU A 113 1.56 -15.93 -7.71
N THR A 114 1.94 -16.28 -8.93
CA THR A 114 1.39 -17.45 -9.64
C THR A 114 1.65 -18.74 -8.84
N THR A 115 2.82 -18.86 -8.23
CA THR A 115 3.17 -20.01 -7.39
C THR A 115 2.34 -20.02 -6.10
N LEU A 116 2.20 -18.88 -5.44
CA LEU A 116 1.31 -18.71 -4.28
C LEU A 116 -0.12 -19.10 -4.62
N PHE A 117 -0.72 -18.54 -5.66
CA PHE A 117 -2.13 -18.76 -5.99
C PHE A 117 -2.46 -20.19 -6.43
N LYS A 118 -1.49 -20.94 -6.95
CA LYS A 118 -1.65 -22.39 -7.19
C LYS A 118 -1.89 -23.17 -5.89
N THR A 119 -1.39 -22.70 -4.76
CA THR A 119 -1.60 -23.34 -3.45
C THR A 119 -2.95 -22.99 -2.84
N ILE A 120 -3.54 -21.85 -3.22
CA ILE A 120 -4.77 -21.32 -2.64
C ILE A 120 -5.95 -21.65 -3.57
N LYS A 121 -6.72 -22.68 -3.23
CA LYS A 121 -7.84 -23.15 -4.07
C LYS A 121 -8.95 -22.13 -4.25
N LEU A 122 -9.09 -21.18 -3.32
CA LEU A 122 -10.12 -20.15 -3.38
C LEU A 122 -9.88 -19.16 -4.53
N VAL A 123 -8.63 -18.94 -4.94
CA VAL A 123 -8.29 -18.02 -6.03
C VAL A 123 -8.71 -18.61 -7.38
N LYS A 124 -9.58 -17.89 -8.09
CA LYS A 124 -10.03 -18.24 -9.44
C LYS A 124 -9.15 -17.56 -10.48
N ARG A 125 -8.98 -16.25 -10.36
CA ARG A 125 -8.24 -15.42 -11.31
C ARG A 125 -7.50 -14.33 -10.56
N ALA A 126 -6.34 -13.94 -11.07
CA ALA A 126 -5.63 -12.75 -10.63
C ALA A 126 -5.18 -11.92 -11.82
N PHE A 127 -5.21 -10.61 -11.63
CA PHE A 127 -5.01 -9.58 -12.65
C PHE A 127 -3.95 -8.59 -12.18
N LEU A 128 -3.23 -7.99 -13.13
CA LEU A 128 -2.26 -6.95 -12.85
C LEU A 128 -2.52 -5.77 -13.78
N CYS A 129 -2.65 -4.58 -13.23
CA CYS A 129 -2.84 -3.34 -13.96
C CYS A 129 -2.15 -2.18 -13.23
N THR A 130 -2.12 -1.01 -13.87
CA THR A 130 -1.80 0.25 -13.22
C THR A 130 -3.08 1.02 -12.91
N ILE A 131 -3.05 1.81 -11.84
CA ILE A 131 -4.13 2.70 -11.42
C ILE A 131 -3.56 4.09 -11.15
N LYS A 132 -4.29 5.14 -11.56
CA LYS A 132 -3.96 6.54 -11.21
C LYS A 132 -5.23 7.37 -11.01
N GLU A 133 -5.18 8.32 -10.08
CA GLU A 133 -6.30 9.21 -9.71
C GLU A 133 -6.57 10.30 -10.75
N SER A 134 -5.52 10.72 -11.48
CA SER A 134 -5.61 11.75 -12.51
C SER A 134 -4.59 11.50 -13.60
N ASN A 135 -4.66 12.24 -14.71
CA ASN A 135 -3.74 12.02 -15.82
C ASN A 135 -2.28 12.33 -15.47
N ASP A 136 -2.06 13.27 -14.55
CA ASP A 136 -0.75 13.76 -14.13
C ASP A 136 -0.20 13.03 -12.89
N ALA A 137 -1.00 12.18 -12.24
CA ALA A 137 -0.56 11.36 -11.12
C ALA A 137 0.36 10.21 -11.58
N GLN A 138 1.30 9.84 -10.71
CA GLN A 138 2.10 8.64 -10.92
C GLN A 138 1.21 7.39 -10.78
N PRO A 139 1.32 6.43 -11.72
CA PRO A 139 0.56 5.19 -11.63
C PRO A 139 1.11 4.28 -10.54
N ASN A 140 0.22 3.71 -9.73
CA ASN A 140 0.54 2.61 -8.82
C ASN A 140 0.23 1.27 -9.49
N LEU A 141 0.92 0.21 -9.06
CA LEU A 141 0.56 -1.15 -9.44
C LEU A 141 -0.64 -1.62 -8.63
N LEU A 142 -1.60 -2.28 -9.29
CA LEU A 142 -2.79 -2.85 -8.68
C LEU A 142 -2.89 -4.35 -9.02
N ILE A 143 -2.99 -5.18 -7.98
CA ILE A 143 -3.27 -6.61 -8.08
C ILE A 143 -4.75 -6.84 -7.79
N GLY A 144 -5.51 -7.23 -8.81
CA GLY A 144 -6.90 -7.64 -8.65
C GLY A 144 -7.01 -9.15 -8.40
N ILE A 145 -7.70 -9.57 -7.33
CA ILE A 145 -7.87 -10.98 -6.98
C ILE A 145 -9.35 -11.36 -6.99
N GLU A 146 -9.73 -12.29 -7.87
CA GLU A 146 -11.04 -12.95 -7.81
C GLU A 146 -10.91 -14.28 -7.08
N ALA A 147 -11.57 -14.39 -5.93
CA ALA A 147 -11.59 -15.60 -5.13
C ALA A 147 -12.97 -15.87 -4.50
N ASP A 148 -13.22 -17.12 -4.14
CA ASP A 148 -14.41 -17.54 -3.40
C ASP A 148 -14.28 -17.21 -1.91
N GLY A 149 -15.32 -16.61 -1.33
CA GLY A 149 -15.40 -16.36 0.11
C GLY A 149 -14.66 -15.11 0.57
N ASP A 150 -14.22 -15.13 1.81
CA ASP A 150 -13.37 -14.10 2.41
C ASP A 150 -11.94 -14.23 1.85
N ILE A 151 -11.35 -13.10 1.49
CA ILE A 151 -10.07 -13.05 0.79
C ILE A 151 -8.98 -12.33 1.59
N GLU A 152 -9.26 -11.92 2.83
CA GLU A 152 -8.33 -11.14 3.65
C GLU A 152 -6.97 -11.84 3.81
N GLU A 153 -6.97 -13.14 4.12
CA GLU A 153 -5.74 -13.95 4.21
C GLU A 153 -5.00 -14.04 2.86
N ILE A 154 -5.74 -14.05 1.75
CA ILE A 154 -5.19 -14.10 0.39
C ILE A 154 -4.53 -12.77 0.04
N ILE A 155 -5.17 -11.65 0.37
CA ILE A 155 -4.62 -10.30 0.21
C ILE A 155 -3.32 -10.19 1.01
N HIS A 156 -3.32 -10.63 2.27
CA HIS A 156 -2.14 -10.53 3.11
C HIS A 156 -0.97 -11.36 2.57
N ALA A 157 -1.23 -12.61 2.17
CA ALA A 157 -0.21 -13.47 1.58
C ALA A 157 0.31 -12.92 0.25
N ALA A 158 -0.56 -12.38 -0.61
CA ALA A 158 -0.18 -11.78 -1.88
C ALA A 158 0.68 -10.53 -1.66
N GLY A 159 0.30 -9.68 -0.70
CA GLY A 159 1.06 -8.49 -0.31
C GLY A 159 2.48 -8.82 0.10
N SER A 160 2.66 -9.76 1.01
CA SER A 160 3.99 -10.20 1.45
C SER A 160 4.84 -10.69 0.27
N VAL A 161 4.29 -11.51 -0.62
CA VAL A 161 5.03 -11.99 -1.79
C VAL A 161 5.36 -10.85 -2.76
N ALA A 162 4.44 -9.93 -2.98
CA ALA A 162 4.63 -8.82 -3.89
C ALA A 162 5.75 -7.89 -3.40
N THR A 163 5.73 -7.50 -2.12
CA THR A 163 6.77 -6.68 -1.50
C THR A 163 8.15 -7.34 -1.55
N ASP A 164 8.25 -8.66 -1.34
CA ASP A 164 9.54 -9.36 -1.36
C ASP A 164 10.14 -9.55 -2.76
N THR A 165 9.32 -9.37 -3.81
CA THR A 165 9.70 -9.73 -5.19
C THR A 165 9.65 -8.56 -6.16
N LEU A 166 9.13 -7.41 -5.74
CA LEU A 166 9.21 -6.18 -6.50
C LEU A 166 10.67 -5.67 -6.47
N PRO A 167 11.25 -5.29 -7.61
CA PRO A 167 12.63 -4.78 -7.66
C PRO A 167 12.82 -3.38 -7.04
N GLY A 168 11.75 -2.70 -6.63
CA GLY A 168 11.78 -1.39 -6.00
C GLY A 168 10.85 -1.30 -4.79
N ASP A 169 10.82 -0.13 -4.16
CA ASP A 169 9.99 0.16 -2.97
C ASP A 169 8.66 0.84 -3.34
N GLU A 170 8.20 0.67 -4.58
CA GLU A 170 6.94 1.26 -5.04
C GLU A 170 5.73 0.58 -4.37
N PRO A 171 4.73 1.36 -3.93
CA PRO A 171 3.53 0.80 -3.31
C PRO A 171 2.74 -0.04 -4.32
N ILE A 172 2.18 -1.14 -3.84
CA ILE A 172 1.32 -2.04 -4.62
C ILE A 172 -0.04 -2.11 -3.93
N ASP A 173 -1.06 -1.73 -4.66
CA ASP A 173 -2.44 -1.84 -4.22
C ASP A 173 -2.96 -3.26 -4.50
N ILE A 174 -3.83 -3.78 -3.62
CA ILE A 174 -4.46 -5.09 -3.79
C ILE A 174 -5.94 -4.96 -3.53
N CYS A 175 -6.78 -5.45 -4.45
CA CYS A 175 -8.23 -5.37 -4.32
C CYS A 175 -8.92 -6.71 -4.60
N GLN A 176 -10.11 -6.87 -4.01
CA GLN A 176 -11.03 -7.94 -4.38
C GLN A 176 -11.72 -7.60 -5.70
N VAL A 177 -11.70 -8.55 -6.63
CA VAL A 177 -12.46 -8.47 -7.89
C VAL A 177 -13.70 -9.36 -7.77
N LYS A 178 -14.89 -8.75 -7.75
CA LYS A 178 -16.17 -9.49 -7.76
C LYS A 178 -16.84 -9.37 -9.12
N LYS A 179 -17.18 -10.52 -9.70
CA LYS A 179 -17.93 -10.56 -10.95
C LYS A 179 -19.30 -9.88 -10.78
N GLY A 180 -19.60 -8.93 -11.67
CA GLY A 180 -20.87 -8.19 -11.69
C GLY A 180 -20.91 -6.94 -10.81
N GLU A 181 -19.85 -6.68 -10.05
CA GLU A 181 -19.65 -5.42 -9.34
C GLU A 181 -19.20 -4.31 -10.31
N GLN A 182 -19.71 -3.10 -10.10
CA GLN A 182 -19.38 -1.93 -10.93
C GLN A 182 -18.02 -1.33 -10.56
N GLY A 183 -17.51 -0.39 -11.37
CA GLY A 183 -16.24 0.29 -11.11
C GLY A 183 -15.01 -0.55 -11.46
N ILE A 184 -14.05 -0.63 -10.53
CA ILE A 184 -12.74 -1.29 -10.72
C ILE A 184 -12.91 -2.77 -11.12
N SER A 185 -13.79 -3.50 -10.40
CA SER A 185 -14.08 -4.91 -10.67
C SER A 185 -14.54 -5.14 -12.12
N HIS A 186 -15.45 -4.29 -12.62
CA HIS A 186 -15.97 -4.37 -13.98
C HIS A 186 -14.87 -4.15 -15.02
N PHE A 187 -14.11 -3.06 -14.89
CA PHE A 187 -13.04 -2.74 -15.83
C PHE A 187 -12.00 -3.87 -15.90
N ILE A 188 -11.51 -4.34 -14.74
CA ILE A 188 -10.52 -5.41 -14.66
C ILE A 188 -11.05 -6.67 -15.36
N THR A 189 -12.30 -7.09 -15.07
CA THR A 189 -12.83 -8.32 -15.68
C THR A 189 -13.07 -8.24 -17.19
N GLU A 190 -13.28 -7.05 -17.75
CA GLU A 190 -13.58 -6.88 -19.18
C GLU A 190 -12.36 -6.50 -20.03
N HIS A 191 -11.41 -5.75 -19.45
CA HIS A 191 -10.34 -5.12 -20.21
C HIS A 191 -8.94 -5.63 -19.85
N ILE A 192 -8.78 -6.38 -18.75
CA ILE A 192 -7.47 -6.84 -18.29
C ILE A 192 -7.40 -8.36 -18.37
N ALA A 193 -6.39 -8.87 -19.09
CA ALA A 193 -6.12 -10.30 -19.15
C ALA A 193 -5.59 -10.79 -17.78
N PRO A 194 -6.13 -11.89 -17.22
CA PRO A 194 -5.60 -12.45 -16.00
C PRO A 194 -4.21 -13.05 -16.23
N PHE A 195 -3.25 -12.76 -15.33
CA PHE A 195 -1.95 -13.43 -15.35
C PHE A 195 -2.02 -14.82 -14.72
N TYR A 196 -2.99 -15.03 -13.82
CA TYR A 196 -3.29 -16.32 -13.22
C TYR A 196 -4.75 -16.67 -13.44
N GLU A 197 -5.00 -17.90 -13.91
CA GLU A 197 -6.33 -18.49 -13.93
C GLU A 197 -6.24 -19.95 -13.48
N ARG A 198 -7.05 -20.29 -12.47
CA ARG A 198 -7.12 -21.63 -11.93
C ARG A 198 -7.61 -22.58 -13.02
N ARG A 199 -6.75 -23.51 -13.45
CA ARG A 199 -7.12 -24.54 -14.44
C ARG A 199 -8.04 -25.59 -13.82
N TRP A 200 -9.21 -25.80 -14.42
CA TRP A 200 -10.21 -26.77 -13.98
C TRP A 200 -9.85 -28.23 -14.34
N GLY A 201 -8.76 -28.45 -15.08
CA GLY A 201 -8.41 -29.73 -15.72
C GLY A 201 -8.04 -30.91 -14.79
N GLY A 202 -7.83 -30.68 -13.49
CA GLY A 202 -7.58 -31.75 -12.51
C GLY A 202 -8.85 -32.34 -11.91
N PHE A 203 -9.89 -31.52 -11.73
CA PHE A 203 -11.12 -31.90 -11.03
C PHE A 203 -11.97 -32.92 -11.82
N LEU A 204 -11.88 -32.91 -13.16
CA LEU A 204 -12.57 -33.87 -14.03
C LEU A 204 -11.94 -35.28 -14.03
N ARG A 205 -10.68 -35.44 -13.58
CA ARG A 205 -10.03 -36.76 -13.49
C ARG A 205 -10.47 -37.53 -12.25
N ASP A 206 -10.64 -36.86 -11.11
CA ASP A 206 -11.08 -37.51 -9.86
C ASP A 206 -12.51 -38.07 -9.96
N PHE A 207 -13.41 -37.42 -10.70
CA PHE A 207 -14.77 -37.94 -10.92
C PHE A 207 -14.81 -39.22 -11.77
N LYS A 208 -13.82 -39.44 -12.65
CA LYS A 208 -13.75 -40.67 -13.46
C LYS A 208 -13.07 -41.83 -12.73
N GLN A 209 -12.24 -41.55 -11.72
CA GLN A 209 -11.54 -42.60 -10.98
C GLN A 209 -12.36 -43.16 -9.81
N ASN A 210 -13.34 -42.39 -9.30
CA ASN A 210 -14.23 -42.80 -8.20
C ASN A 210 -15.57 -43.43 -8.64
N ARG A 211 -15.72 -43.81 -9.91
CA ARG A 211 -16.81 -44.69 -10.38
C ARG A 211 -16.25 -46.02 -10.86
N ILE A 212 -15.79 -46.82 -9.90
CA ILE A 212 -15.72 -48.27 -10.07
C ILE A 212 -16.65 -48.87 -9.01
N ILE A 213 -17.91 -49.05 -9.38
CA ILE A 213 -18.74 -50.18 -8.97
C ILE A 213 -19.47 -50.63 -10.23
#